data_AF-A0A9Q1J6H0-F1
#
_entry.id   AF-A0A9Q1J6H0-F1
#
_cell.length_a   1.000
_cell.length_b   1.000
_cell.length_c   1.000
_cell.angle_alpha   90.00
_cell.angle_beta   90.00
_cell.angle_gamma   90.00
#
_symmetry.space_group_name_H-M   'P 1'
#
loop_
_entity.id
_entity.type
_entity.pdbx_description
1 polymer ?
#
loop_
_entity_poly.entity_id
_entity_poly.type
_entity_poly.pdbx_seq_one_letter_code
_entity_poly.pdbx_strand_id
1 'polypeptide(L)'
;MSRMAKKAPDGSVIPNGYCDFCLGGSKKTGCPEDLISCADCGRSGMTPCHGDWRGFPFRALIKAGDEDDDDNDDDDDDDDKVDDDGHPSCLQFTVNMTAAVRTYRWQCIECKSCSLCGTSENDDQLLFCDDCDRGYHMYCLSPPMAEPPEGSWSCHLCLRQLKEKASAYITLT
;
A
#
# COMPACT_ATOMS: atom_id res chain seq x y z
N MET A 1 15.70 -8.32 -8.80
CA MET A 1 15.46 -9.73 -8.41
C MET A 1 14.65 -9.73 -7.13
N SER A 2 13.38 -10.13 -7.18
CA SER A 2 12.47 -10.14 -6.02
C SER A 2 13.00 -11.06 -4.93
N ARG A 3 13.27 -10.52 -3.73
CA ARG A 3 13.78 -11.31 -2.61
C ARG A 3 12.68 -12.27 -2.13
N MET A 4 13.00 -13.56 -2.05
CA MET A 4 12.09 -14.63 -1.63
C MET A 4 11.63 -14.46 -0.17
N ALA A 5 10.35 -14.73 0.08
CA ALA A 5 9.77 -14.74 1.44
C ALA A 5 10.44 -15.79 2.32
N LYS A 6 10.72 -15.45 3.59
CA LYS A 6 11.14 -16.44 4.60
C LYS A 6 9.92 -17.29 4.97
N LYS A 7 10.02 -18.61 4.83
CA LYS A 7 8.93 -19.55 5.17
C LYS A 7 9.32 -20.44 6.33
N ALA A 8 8.38 -20.66 7.25
CA ALA A 8 8.50 -21.65 8.31
C ALA A 8 8.30 -23.07 7.74
N PRO A 9 8.64 -24.13 8.51
CA PRO A 9 8.53 -25.52 8.05
C PRO A 9 7.10 -25.94 7.65
N ASP A 10 6.08 -25.25 8.17
CA ASP A 10 4.67 -25.45 7.84
C ASP A 10 4.23 -24.67 6.57
N GLY A 11 5.14 -23.93 5.94
CA GLY A 11 4.88 -23.12 4.76
C GLY A 11 4.33 -21.72 5.06
N SER A 12 4.12 -21.37 6.33
CA SER A 12 3.69 -20.02 6.72
C SER A 12 4.80 -19.00 6.46
N VAL A 13 4.41 -17.78 6.09
CA VAL A 13 5.36 -16.67 5.87
C VAL A 13 5.76 -16.11 7.23
N ILE A 14 7.08 -16.02 7.48
CA ILE A 14 7.64 -15.48 8.71
C ILE A 14 7.70 -13.95 8.57
N PRO A 15 6.94 -13.18 9.37
CA PRO A 15 6.99 -11.73 9.35
C PRO A 15 8.37 -11.21 9.75
N ASN A 16 8.75 -10.05 9.25
CA ASN A 16 9.97 -9.40 9.71
C ASN A 16 9.83 -8.89 11.15
N GLY A 17 10.95 -8.84 11.86
CA GLY A 17 11.00 -8.47 13.28
C GLY A 17 11.27 -6.99 13.53
N TYR A 18 11.39 -6.18 12.48
CA TYR A 18 11.73 -4.77 12.58
C TYR A 18 10.97 -3.97 11.52
N CYS A 19 10.73 -2.70 11.81
CA CYS A 19 10.15 -1.74 10.87
C CYS A 19 11.25 -1.33 9.88
N ASP A 20 11.11 -1.59 8.58
CA ASP A 20 12.06 -1.14 7.56
C ASP A 20 12.08 0.39 7.42
N PHE A 21 11.02 1.12 7.81
CA PHE A 21 11.04 2.59 7.81
C PHE A 21 11.92 3.24 8.87
N CYS A 22 11.92 2.65 10.06
CA CYS A 22 12.63 3.23 11.21
C CYS A 22 13.82 2.39 11.67
N LEU A 23 14.01 1.20 11.08
CA LEU A 23 15.05 0.22 11.38
C LEU A 23 15.15 -0.13 12.88
N GLY A 24 14.02 -0.10 13.59
CA GLY A 24 13.99 -0.28 15.06
C GLY A 24 14.49 0.93 15.86
N GLY A 25 14.78 2.06 15.20
CA GLY A 25 15.07 3.34 15.81
C GLY A 25 13.90 3.85 16.65
N SER A 26 14.22 4.30 17.86
CA SER A 26 13.24 4.84 18.79
C SER A 26 12.60 6.13 18.23
N LYS A 27 11.30 6.03 17.91
CA LYS A 27 10.25 7.06 18.12
C LYS A 27 10.17 8.21 17.10
N LYS A 28 9.12 8.18 16.26
CA LYS A 28 8.34 9.39 15.96
C LYS A 28 7.16 9.60 16.95
N THR A 29 6.73 8.57 17.70
CA THR A 29 5.55 8.67 18.59
C THR A 29 5.78 8.29 20.05
N GLY A 30 6.89 7.64 20.41
CA GLY A 30 7.13 7.25 21.82
C GLY A 30 6.33 6.05 22.32
N CYS A 31 5.43 5.50 21.49
CA CYS A 31 4.57 4.38 21.83
C CYS A 31 5.04 3.10 21.12
N PRO A 32 4.98 1.93 21.80
CA PRO A 32 5.16 0.64 21.12
C PRO A 32 3.95 0.43 20.21
N GLU A 33 4.18 0.44 18.89
CA GLU A 33 3.17 0.11 17.89
C GLU A 33 3.51 -1.27 17.31
N ASP A 34 2.53 -2.17 17.19
CA ASP A 34 2.80 -3.46 16.54
C ASP A 34 2.94 -3.27 15.03
N LEU A 35 3.94 -3.94 14.46
CA LEU A 35 4.14 -4.04 13.02
C LEU A 35 2.91 -4.70 12.38
N ILE A 36 2.40 -4.06 11.35
CA ILE A 36 1.62 -4.76 10.31
C ILE A 36 2.65 -5.46 9.42
N SER A 37 2.39 -6.61 8.79
CA SER A 37 3.32 -7.26 7.83
C SER A 37 2.54 -7.98 6.73
N CYS A 38 3.09 -8.01 5.50
CA CYS A 38 2.44 -8.68 4.36
C CYS A 38 2.43 -10.17 4.61
N ALA A 39 1.27 -10.77 4.38
CA ALA A 39 1.08 -12.18 4.61
C ALA A 39 1.63 -13.08 3.49
N ASP A 40 2.14 -12.51 2.39
CA ASP A 40 2.66 -13.25 1.24
C ASP A 40 4.19 -13.15 1.13
N CYS A 41 4.77 -11.98 1.38
CA CYS A 41 6.21 -11.78 1.35
C CYS A 41 6.85 -11.59 2.73
N GLY A 42 6.06 -11.28 3.77
CA GLY A 42 6.53 -11.05 5.12
C GLY A 42 6.98 -9.61 5.40
N ARG A 43 6.74 -8.69 4.45
CA ARG A 43 7.17 -7.28 4.38
C ARG A 43 5.99 -6.26 4.50
N SER A 44 6.08 -5.08 5.11
CA SER A 44 5.08 -3.98 5.22
C SER A 44 5.43 -2.52 4.79
N GLY A 45 4.86 -2.09 3.65
CA GLY A 45 4.60 -0.76 3.10
C GLY A 45 5.69 0.32 2.96
N MET A 46 5.36 1.31 2.11
CA MET A 46 6.19 2.39 1.56
C MET A 46 5.58 3.77 1.86
N THR A 47 6.39 4.71 2.35
CA THR A 47 6.29 6.18 2.30
C THR A 47 7.67 6.79 2.64
N PRO A 48 8.22 7.74 1.86
CA PRO A 48 9.48 8.40 2.20
C PRO A 48 9.32 9.28 3.45
N CYS A 49 10.21 9.10 4.43
CA CYS A 49 10.26 9.97 5.61
C CYS A 49 10.93 11.34 5.34
N HIS A 50 11.31 11.65 4.10
CA HIS A 50 11.97 12.90 3.71
C HIS A 50 11.30 13.51 2.47
N GLY A 51 10.32 14.40 2.67
CA GLY A 51 9.74 15.20 1.59
C GLY A 51 8.37 15.77 1.97
N ASP A 52 8.28 17.09 2.03
CA ASP A 52 7.06 17.85 2.31
C ASP A 52 6.07 17.73 1.14
N TRP A 53 5.03 16.90 1.29
CA TRP A 53 3.93 16.80 0.31
C TRP A 53 2.63 17.39 0.87
N ARG A 54 2.70 18.61 1.44
CA ARG A 54 1.53 19.48 1.46
C ARG A 54 1.22 19.92 0.01
N GLY A 55 0.50 19.09 -0.76
CA GLY A 55 -0.17 19.63 -1.94
C GLY A 55 -0.34 18.76 -3.18
N PHE A 56 -0.06 17.45 -3.19
CA PHE A 56 -0.42 16.64 -4.37
C PHE A 56 -1.41 15.52 -4.02
N PRO A 57 -2.43 15.32 -4.87
CA PRO A 57 -3.34 14.19 -4.73
C PRO A 57 -2.58 12.88 -4.97
N PHE A 58 -2.97 11.84 -4.24
CA PHE A 58 -2.40 10.48 -4.15
C PHE A 58 -2.30 9.71 -5.48
N ARG A 59 -2.50 10.36 -6.63
CA ARG A 59 -2.79 9.70 -7.90
C ARG A 59 -2.13 10.36 -9.09
N ALA A 60 -0.83 10.13 -9.22
CA ALA A 60 -0.12 10.19 -10.48
C ALA A 60 1.24 9.50 -10.31
N LEU A 61 1.26 8.17 -10.36
CA LEU A 61 2.46 7.42 -10.69
C LEU A 61 2.19 6.54 -11.91
N ILE A 62 1.74 7.17 -13.00
CA ILE A 62 1.71 6.57 -14.33
C ILE A 62 2.22 7.63 -15.32
N LYS A 63 3.38 7.32 -15.89
CA LYS A 63 4.07 7.97 -17.03
C LYS A 63 4.63 9.38 -16.82
N ALA A 64 5.94 9.44 -16.65
CA ALA A 64 6.79 10.26 -17.51
C ALA A 64 8.02 9.42 -17.88
N GLY A 65 7.89 8.67 -18.97
CA GLY A 65 9.04 8.28 -19.78
C GLY A 65 8.86 8.99 -21.10
N ASP A 66 9.86 9.77 -21.51
CA ASP A 66 10.21 10.16 -22.89
C ASP A 66 11.62 10.79 -22.88
N GLU A 67 12.58 9.98 -23.34
CA GLU A 67 13.75 10.22 -24.24
C GLU A 67 14.80 11.37 -24.02
N ASP A 68 16.04 10.87 -23.85
CA ASP A 68 17.33 11.20 -24.51
C ASP A 68 18.26 12.38 -24.13
N ASP A 69 19.53 11.96 -23.91
CA ASP A 69 20.86 12.59 -24.06
C ASP A 69 21.32 13.75 -23.14
N ASP A 70 22.32 13.48 -22.27
CA ASP A 70 23.67 14.07 -22.30
C ASP A 70 24.49 13.76 -21.01
N ASP A 71 25.80 13.52 -21.21
CA ASP A 71 26.85 13.09 -20.26
C ASP A 71 26.96 13.88 -18.93
N ASN A 72 27.20 13.20 -17.79
CA ASN A 72 28.28 13.47 -16.81
C ASN A 72 28.22 12.52 -15.59
N ASP A 73 29.41 12.13 -15.13
CA ASP A 73 29.71 11.23 -14.00
C ASP A 73 29.27 11.76 -12.62
N ASP A 74 29.18 10.81 -11.66
CA ASP A 74 29.03 10.95 -10.20
C ASP A 74 27.64 11.33 -9.66
N ASP A 75 26.90 10.32 -9.16
CA ASP A 75 26.30 10.28 -7.80
C ASP A 75 25.29 9.10 -7.69
N ASP A 76 25.59 8.17 -6.79
CA ASP A 76 24.69 7.21 -6.13
C ASP A 76 23.74 6.33 -6.97
N ASP A 77 24.13 5.07 -7.16
CA ASP A 77 23.23 3.93 -7.37
C ASP A 77 22.31 3.71 -6.14
N ASP A 78 21.49 4.70 -5.76
CA ASP A 78 20.33 4.50 -4.90
C ASP A 78 19.19 3.91 -5.74
N ASP A 79 19.42 2.65 -6.07
CA ASP A 79 18.42 1.71 -6.54
C ASP A 79 17.42 1.52 -5.37
N ASP A 80 16.50 2.48 -5.23
CA ASP A 80 15.48 2.68 -4.18
C ASP A 80 14.48 1.51 -4.12
N LYS A 81 15.01 0.32 -3.85
CA LYS A 81 14.28 -0.89 -3.50
C LYS A 81 13.95 -0.83 -2.03
N VAL A 82 13.02 0.06 -1.68
CA VAL A 82 12.62 0.25 -0.30
C VAL A 82 11.64 -0.85 0.09
N ASP A 83 12.17 -1.74 0.91
CA ASP A 83 11.48 -2.88 1.46
C ASP A 83 10.54 -2.43 2.57
N ASP A 84 9.37 -3.01 2.47
CA ASP A 84 8.20 -2.78 3.28
C ASP A 84 8.43 -3.50 4.64
N ASP A 85 8.53 -2.84 5.81
CA ASP A 85 7.99 -3.31 7.10
C ASP A 85 7.65 -2.14 8.01
N GLY A 86 6.46 -2.10 8.63
CA GLY A 86 5.92 -0.80 9.05
C GLY A 86 5.04 -0.77 10.29
N HIS A 87 5.37 0.14 11.20
CA HIS A 87 4.40 0.64 12.17
C HIS A 87 3.23 1.33 11.44
N PRO A 88 1.99 1.28 11.96
CA PRO A 88 0.86 1.98 11.37
C PRO A 88 1.12 3.47 11.12
N SER A 89 1.83 4.13 12.03
CA SER A 89 2.25 5.53 11.86
C SER A 89 3.29 5.72 10.75
N CYS A 90 4.22 4.78 10.57
CA CYS A 90 5.21 4.80 9.49
C CYS A 90 4.57 4.50 8.11
N LEU A 91 3.51 3.69 8.11
CA LEU A 91 2.71 3.39 6.93
C LEU A 91 1.71 4.50 6.56
N GLN A 92 1.62 5.56 7.37
CA GLN A 92 0.61 6.61 7.25
C GLN A 92 -0.83 6.07 7.27
N PHE A 93 -1.05 4.97 7.99
CA PHE A 93 -2.37 4.37 8.06
C PHE A 93 -3.30 5.18 8.95
N THR A 94 -4.52 5.40 8.48
CA THR A 94 -5.59 5.93 9.32
C THR A 94 -5.91 4.95 10.45
N VAL A 95 -6.54 5.43 11.52
CA VAL A 95 -6.98 4.56 12.63
C VAL A 95 -7.90 3.44 12.13
N ASN A 96 -8.77 3.77 11.17
CA ASN A 96 -9.70 2.83 10.57
C ASN A 96 -8.99 1.77 9.72
N MET A 97 -8.06 2.20 8.86
CA MET A 97 -7.27 1.29 8.04
C MET A 97 -6.40 0.37 8.91
N THR A 98 -5.74 0.92 9.93
CA THR A 98 -4.94 0.14 10.90
C THR A 98 -5.78 -0.96 11.58
N ALA A 99 -7.00 -0.62 12.01
CA ALA A 99 -7.90 -1.61 12.58
C ALA A 99 -8.30 -2.66 11.55
N ALA A 100 -8.60 -2.24 10.32
CA ALA A 100 -9.05 -3.14 9.25
C ALA A 100 -7.95 -4.12 8.81
N VAL A 101 -6.73 -3.67 8.53
CA VAL A 101 -5.64 -4.53 8.02
C VAL A 101 -5.21 -5.61 9.00
N ARG A 102 -5.46 -5.41 10.31
CA ARG A 102 -5.24 -6.44 11.34
C ARG A 102 -6.29 -7.55 11.34
N THR A 103 -7.44 -7.36 10.69
CA THR A 103 -8.55 -8.33 10.68
C THR A 103 -8.49 -9.33 9.53
N TYR A 104 -7.59 -9.14 8.58
CA TYR A 104 -7.49 -10.01 7.41
C TYR A 104 -6.04 -10.16 6.95
N ARG A 105 -5.86 -11.02 5.95
CA ARG A 105 -4.57 -11.31 5.33
C ARG A 105 -4.10 -10.13 4.45
N TRP A 106 -3.56 -9.08 5.10
CA TRP A 106 -3.06 -7.88 4.42
C TRP A 106 -1.84 -8.20 3.54
N GLN A 107 -1.74 -7.49 2.41
CA GLN A 107 -0.68 -7.61 1.42
C GLN A 107 -0.01 -6.24 1.26
N CYS A 108 1.32 -6.20 1.08
CA CYS A 108 2.02 -4.97 0.72
C CYS A 108 1.70 -4.52 -0.71
N ILE A 109 2.25 -3.39 -1.15
CA ILE A 109 1.97 -2.82 -2.48
C ILE A 109 2.38 -3.78 -3.61
N GLU A 110 3.57 -4.37 -3.51
CA GLU A 110 4.10 -5.32 -4.50
C GLU A 110 3.36 -6.66 -4.55
N CYS A 111 2.75 -7.05 -3.43
CA CYS A 111 1.99 -8.31 -3.34
C CYS A 111 0.48 -8.07 -3.49
N LYS A 112 0.04 -6.84 -3.74
CA LYS A 112 -1.38 -6.53 -3.74
C LYS A 112 -2.07 -7.24 -4.87
N SER A 113 -3.13 -7.97 -4.53
CA SER A 113 -4.00 -8.64 -5.48
C SER A 113 -5.42 -8.10 -5.38
N CYS A 114 -6.15 -8.19 -6.49
CA CYS A 114 -7.55 -7.81 -6.53
C CYS A 114 -8.38 -8.79 -5.68
N SER A 115 -9.19 -8.25 -4.76
CA SER A 115 -10.01 -9.04 -3.86
C SER A 115 -11.19 -9.74 -4.55
N LEU A 116 -11.43 -9.48 -5.84
CA LEU A 116 -12.52 -10.06 -6.63
C LEU A 116 -12.03 -11.16 -7.58
N CYS A 117 -10.97 -10.93 -8.34
CA CYS A 117 -10.41 -11.92 -9.28
C CYS A 117 -9.21 -12.70 -8.73
N GLY A 118 -8.58 -12.20 -7.66
CA GLY A 118 -7.41 -12.82 -7.02
C GLY A 118 -6.08 -12.61 -7.77
N THR A 119 -6.06 -11.86 -8.88
CA THR A 119 -4.84 -11.60 -9.65
C THR A 119 -4.21 -10.27 -9.27
N SER A 120 -2.90 -10.15 -9.50
CA SER A 120 -2.13 -8.91 -9.40
C SER A 120 -1.73 -8.37 -10.79
N GLU A 121 -2.32 -8.91 -11.86
CA GLU A 121 -2.07 -8.44 -13.24
C GLU A 121 -2.80 -7.12 -13.50
N ASN A 122 -2.30 -6.25 -14.39
CA ASN A 122 -2.87 -4.92 -14.64
C ASN A 122 -2.96 -4.09 -13.35
N ASP A 123 -1.83 -4.01 -12.64
CA ASP A 123 -1.64 -3.26 -11.40
C ASP A 123 -1.86 -1.74 -11.60
N ASP A 124 -1.62 -1.23 -12.80
CA ASP A 124 -1.99 0.12 -13.24
C ASP A 124 -3.49 0.44 -13.11
N GLN A 125 -4.34 -0.59 -13.12
CA GLN A 125 -5.79 -0.47 -12.95
C GLN A 125 -6.28 -0.95 -11.59
N LEU A 126 -5.38 -1.20 -10.64
CA LEU A 126 -5.69 -1.72 -9.31
C LEU A 126 -5.85 -0.56 -8.31
N LEU A 127 -7.07 -0.39 -7.79
CA LEU A 127 -7.37 0.61 -6.76
C LEU A 127 -7.16 0.05 -5.35
N PHE A 128 -6.64 0.89 -4.46
CA PHE A 128 -6.56 0.59 -3.03
C PHE A 128 -7.67 1.32 -2.28
N CYS A 129 -8.32 0.61 -1.36
CA CYS A 129 -9.35 1.18 -0.50
C CYS A 129 -8.71 1.99 0.63
N ASP A 130 -9.07 3.27 0.79
CA ASP A 130 -8.49 4.15 1.82
C ASP A 130 -8.85 3.75 3.27
N ASP A 131 -9.86 2.89 3.43
CA ASP A 131 -10.36 2.45 4.73
C ASP A 131 -9.86 1.06 5.12
N CYS A 132 -9.31 0.29 4.20
CA CYS A 132 -8.84 -1.05 4.53
C CYS A 132 -7.65 -1.54 3.74
N ASP A 133 -7.15 -0.80 2.76
CA ASP A 133 -6.02 -1.15 1.91
C ASP A 133 -6.19 -2.42 1.06
N ARG A 134 -7.43 -2.86 0.80
CA ARG A 134 -7.69 -3.95 -0.16
C ARG A 134 -7.60 -3.44 -1.60
N GLY A 135 -7.00 -4.26 -2.46
CA GLY A 135 -6.90 -4.03 -3.91
C GLY A 135 -8.17 -4.45 -4.65
N TYR A 136 -8.59 -3.65 -5.63
CA TYR A 136 -9.69 -3.96 -6.56
C TYR A 136 -9.39 -3.39 -7.94
N HIS A 137 -9.41 -4.22 -8.98
CA HIS A 137 -9.33 -3.67 -10.34
C HIS A 137 -10.55 -2.84 -10.64
N MET A 138 -10.36 -1.71 -11.30
CA MET A 138 -11.46 -0.84 -11.74
C MET A 138 -12.50 -1.59 -12.57
N TYR A 139 -12.06 -2.51 -13.43
CA TYR A 139 -12.93 -3.33 -14.28
C TYR A 139 -13.58 -4.52 -13.54
N CYS A 140 -13.07 -4.94 -12.38
CA CYS A 140 -13.68 -6.00 -11.58
C CYS A 140 -14.85 -5.48 -10.73
N LEU A 141 -14.96 -4.17 -10.53
CA LEU A 141 -16.04 -3.56 -9.76
C LEU A 141 -17.38 -3.66 -10.49
N SER A 142 -18.47 -3.53 -9.73
CA SER A 142 -19.83 -3.49 -10.26
C SER A 142 -20.57 -2.29 -9.67
N PRO A 143 -20.80 -1.21 -10.44
CA PRO A 143 -20.41 -1.04 -11.84
C PRO A 143 -18.89 -0.93 -12.04
N PRO A 144 -18.36 -1.32 -13.21
CA PRO A 144 -16.95 -1.10 -13.56
C PRO A 144 -16.63 0.40 -13.61
N MET A 145 -15.42 0.77 -13.20
CA MET A 145 -14.92 2.14 -13.34
C MET A 145 -13.97 2.22 -14.54
N ALA A 146 -14.08 3.27 -15.35
CA ALA A 146 -13.18 3.51 -16.48
C ALA A 146 -11.95 4.32 -16.08
N GLU A 147 -12.13 5.20 -15.11
CA GLU A 147 -11.10 6.06 -14.56
C GLU A 147 -11.11 5.92 -13.04
N PRO A 148 -9.96 6.14 -12.40
CA PRO A 148 -9.91 6.07 -10.96
C PRO A 148 -10.77 7.22 -10.35
N PRO A 149 -11.32 7.10 -9.12
CA PRO A 149 -12.29 8.06 -8.54
C PRO A 149 -11.66 9.36 -7.99
N GLU A 150 -12.18 10.55 -8.31
CA GLU A 150 -11.61 11.80 -7.76
C GLU A 150 -11.68 11.83 -6.21
N GLY A 151 -10.53 11.93 -5.54
CA GLY A 151 -10.44 11.92 -4.07
C GLY A 151 -10.34 10.52 -3.46
N SER A 152 -10.85 10.39 -2.24
CA SER A 152 -10.80 9.12 -1.49
C SER A 152 -11.83 8.10 -2.00
N TRP A 153 -11.51 6.82 -1.87
CA TRP A 153 -12.38 5.72 -2.29
C TRP A 153 -12.43 4.59 -1.27
N SER A 154 -13.66 4.18 -0.95
CA SER A 154 -13.94 3.08 -0.04
C SER A 154 -14.57 1.91 -0.81
N CYS A 155 -13.99 0.72 -0.65
CA CYS A 155 -14.57 -0.48 -1.27
C CYS A 155 -15.93 -0.85 -0.69
N HIS A 156 -16.68 -1.69 -1.40
CA HIS A 156 -18.01 -2.15 -1.00
C HIS A 156 -18.05 -2.86 0.37
N LEU A 157 -16.93 -3.40 0.86
CA LEU A 157 -16.86 -3.97 2.21
C LEU A 157 -16.87 -2.85 3.27
N CYS A 158 -16.03 -1.84 3.10
CA CYS A 158 -15.94 -0.69 3.99
C CYS A 158 -17.22 0.12 3.99
N LEU A 159 -17.84 0.34 2.82
CA LEU A 159 -19.13 1.02 2.72
C LEU A 159 -20.22 0.31 3.53
N ARG A 160 -20.29 -1.03 3.48
CA ARG A 160 -21.27 -1.80 4.28
C ARG A 160 -20.98 -1.76 5.78
N GLN A 161 -19.70 -1.75 6.16
CA GLN A 161 -19.28 -1.85 7.56
C GLN A 161 -19.27 -0.49 8.28
N LEU A 162 -18.84 0.57 7.60
CA LEU A 162 -18.58 1.89 8.17
C LEU A 162 -19.72 2.88 7.88
N LYS A 163 -20.53 2.62 6.84
CA LYS A 163 -21.64 3.49 6.42
C LYS A 163 -21.16 4.94 6.27
N GLU A 164 -21.74 5.87 7.03
CA GLU A 164 -21.41 7.29 7.06
C GLU A 164 -19.95 7.60 7.48
N LYS A 165 -19.21 6.63 8.01
CA LYS A 165 -17.81 6.80 8.45
C LYS A 165 -16.78 6.43 7.37
N ALA A 166 -17.20 5.97 6.20
CA ALA A 166 -16.29 5.62 5.11
C ALA A 166 -15.68 6.89 4.48
N SER A 167 -14.42 6.81 4.04
CA SER A 167 -13.64 7.98 3.59
C SER A 167 -14.19 8.68 2.35
N ALA A 168 -14.93 8.03 1.42
CA ALA A 168 -15.76 8.72 0.43
C ALA A 168 -16.65 7.81 -0.46
N TYR A 169 -17.51 8.54 -1.19
CA TYR A 169 -18.73 8.28 -1.97
C TYR A 169 -18.59 7.40 -3.22
N ILE A 170 -19.58 6.53 -3.45
CA ILE A 170 -20.13 6.34 -4.80
C ILE A 170 -21.58 6.82 -4.74
N THR A 171 -21.87 7.86 -5.50
CA THR A 171 -23.23 8.26 -5.89
C THR A 171 -23.97 7.01 -6.35
N LEU A 172 -24.89 6.51 -5.53
CA LEU A 172 -26.02 5.75 -6.04
C LEU A 172 -26.93 6.77 -6.74
N THR A 173 -26.61 7.12 -7.99
CA THR A 173 -27.58 7.76 -8.90
C THR A 173 -27.64 6.97 -10.17
#